data_AF-A0A832TKS1-F1
#
_entry.id   AF-A0A832TKS1-F1
#
_cell.length_a   1.000
_cell.length_b   1.000
_cell.length_c   1.000
_cell.angle_alpha   90.00
_cell.angle_beta   90.00
_cell.angle_gamma   90.00
#
_symmetry.space_group_name_H-M   'P 1'
#
loop_
_entity.id
_entity.type
_entity.pdbx_description
1 polymer ?
#
loop_
_entity_poly.entity_id
_entity_poly.type
_entity_poly.pdbx_seq_one_letter_code
_entity_poly.pdbx_strand_id
1 'polypeptide(L)' 'FPVASGGLAPTMIPDLYTIFGRDVIMQFGGGIHAHPMGTAAGATACRQALEATLEGVSLQEYAKSHKELEVAIDKWLKK' A
#
# COMPACT_ATOMS: atom_id res chain seq x y z
N PHE A 1 -10.12 -11.04 -14.01
CA PHE A 1 -9.91 -9.73 -13.34
C PHE A 1 -8.71 -9.04 -13.96
N PRO A 2 -8.75 -7.71 -14.16
CA PRO A 2 -7.55 -6.93 -14.47
C PRO A 2 -6.51 -7.08 -13.36
N VAL A 3 -5.23 -7.07 -13.74
CA VAL A 3 -4.10 -7.25 -12.82
C VAL A 3 -3.12 -6.10 -12.97
N ALA A 4 -2.88 -5.37 -11.88
CA ALA A 4 -1.81 -4.40 -11.78
C ALA A 4 -0.59 -5.06 -11.11
N SER A 5 0.57 -5.03 -11.76
CA SER A 5 1.80 -5.65 -11.25
C SER A 5 3.05 -4.91 -11.76
N GLY A 6 4.19 -5.16 -11.11
CA GLY A 6 5.50 -4.64 -11.52
C GLY A 6 5.86 -3.33 -10.83
N GLY A 7 6.84 -3.38 -9.93
CA GLY A 7 7.37 -2.19 -9.24
C GLY A 7 6.41 -1.50 -8.26
N LEU A 8 5.31 -2.16 -7.88
CA LEU A 8 4.30 -1.58 -7.00
C LEU A 8 4.77 -1.54 -5.54
N ALA A 9 4.38 -0.48 -4.82
CA ALA A 9 4.58 -0.31 -3.39
C ALA A 9 3.23 -0.06 -2.68
N PRO A 10 3.11 -0.31 -1.36
CA PRO A 10 1.86 -0.08 -0.62
C PRO A 10 1.27 1.33 -0.82
N THR A 11 2.14 2.33 -0.94
CA THR A 11 1.78 3.74 -1.09
C THR A 11 1.09 4.10 -2.40
N MET A 12 1.11 3.21 -3.40
CA MET A 12 0.49 3.41 -4.72
C MET A 12 -0.99 2.99 -4.74
N ILE A 13 -1.50 2.35 -3.69
CA ILE A 13 -2.87 1.82 -3.66
C ILE A 13 -3.96 2.87 -3.92
N PRO A 14 -3.89 4.11 -3.39
CA PRO A 14 -4.89 5.13 -3.72
C PRO A 14 -5.01 5.41 -5.23
N ASP A 15 -3.88 5.51 -5.92
CA ASP A 15 -3.84 5.74 -7.37
C ASP A 15 -4.34 4.52 -8.15
N LEU A 16 -3.90 3.32 -7.74
CA LEU A 16 -4.34 2.06 -8.36
C LEU A 16 -5.85 1.86 -8.20
N TYR A 17 -6.42 2.18 -7.03
CA TYR A 17 -7.85 2.12 -6.79
C TYR A 17 -8.62 3.15 -7.62
N THR A 18 -8.06 4.36 -7.79
CA THR A 18 -8.64 5.39 -8.66
C THR A 18 -8.69 4.95 -10.13
N ILE A 19 -7.64 4.28 -10.61
CA ILE A 19 -7.54 3.83 -12.01
C ILE A 19 -8.42 2.61 -12.28
N PHE A 20 -8.38 1.60 -11.41
CA PHE A 20 -8.97 0.28 -11.67
C PHE A 20 -10.28 0.02 -10.92
N GLY A 21 -10.58 0.77 -9.87
CA GLY A 21 -11.72 0.53 -9.00
C GLY A 21 -11.56 -0.72 -8.13
N ARG A 22 -12.70 -1.34 -7.80
CA ARG A 22 -12.79 -2.45 -6.83
C ARG A 22 -12.45 -3.82 -7.41
N ASP A 23 -12.74 -4.05 -8.68
CA ASP A 23 -12.64 -5.36 -9.31
C ASP A 23 -11.26 -5.56 -9.98
N VAL A 24 -10.21 -5.49 -9.18
CA VAL A 24 -8.81 -5.57 -9.62
C VAL A 24 -7.98 -6.44 -8.69
N ILE A 25 -6.96 -7.10 -9.24
CA ILE A 25 -5.91 -7.77 -8.47
C ILE A 25 -4.66 -6.89 -8.50
N MET A 26 -4.14 -6.50 -7.33
CA MET A 26 -2.90 -5.73 -7.21
C MET A 26 -1.78 -6.62 -6.66
N GLN A 27 -0.72 -6.84 -7.45
CA GLN A 27 0.40 -7.72 -7.10
C GLN A 27 1.66 -6.93 -6.77
N PHE A 28 1.98 -6.85 -5.49
CA PHE A 28 3.08 -6.03 -4.99
C PHE A 28 4.45 -6.72 -5.04
N GLY A 29 4.52 -8.06 -5.04
CA GLY A 29 5.76 -8.83 -5.15
C GLY A 29 6.89 -8.24 -4.28
N GLY A 30 7.93 -7.71 -4.94
CA GLY A 30 9.06 -7.04 -4.29
C GLY A 30 8.68 -5.88 -3.37
N GLY A 31 7.60 -5.14 -3.63
CA GLY A 31 7.10 -4.08 -2.74
C GLY A 31 6.69 -4.57 -1.36
N ILE A 32 6.14 -5.78 -1.25
CA ILE A 32 5.84 -6.42 0.05
C ILE A 32 7.15 -6.90 0.69
N HIS A 33 7.96 -7.66 -0.05
CA HIS A 33 9.16 -8.28 0.51
C HIS A 33 10.25 -7.26 0.89
N ALA A 34 10.29 -6.11 0.23
CA ALA A 34 11.24 -5.05 0.52
C ALA A 34 10.83 -4.17 1.71
N HIS A 35 9.71 -4.45 2.38
CA HIS A 35 9.32 -3.70 3.57
C HIS A 35 10.39 -3.81 4.67
N PRO A 36 10.82 -2.69 5.32
CA PRO A 36 11.90 -2.71 6.33
C PRO A 36 11.66 -3.65 7.52
N MET A 37 10.39 -3.88 7.88
CA MET A 37 9.98 -4.81 8.94
C MET A 37 9.65 -6.23 8.44
N GLY A 38 10.02 -6.55 7.19
CA GLY A 38 9.85 -7.87 6.58
C GLY A 38 8.50 -8.09 5.88
N THR A 39 8.38 -9.26 5.25
CA THR A 39 7.26 -9.63 4.35
C THR A 39 5.88 -9.46 4.97
N ALA A 40 5.69 -9.94 6.22
CA ALA A 40 4.39 -9.86 6.88
C ALA A 40 3.95 -8.39 7.05
N ALA A 41 4.87 -7.53 7.49
CA ALA A 41 4.61 -6.11 7.62
C ALA A 41 4.34 -5.43 6.28
N GLY A 42 5.03 -5.85 5.20
CA GLY A 42 4.74 -5.34 3.85
C GLY A 42 3.34 -5.68 3.36
N ALA A 43 2.87 -6.91 3.63
CA ALA A 43 1.50 -7.32 3.30
C ALA A 43 0.47 -6.54 4.15
N THR A 44 0.76 -6.36 5.45
CA THR A 44 -0.04 -5.54 6.36
C THR A 44 -0.13 -4.09 5.88
N ALA A 45 0.99 -3.48 5.44
CA ALA A 45 1.01 -2.12 4.92
C ALA A 45 0.14 -1.97 3.65
N CYS A 46 0.16 -2.95 2.73
CA CYS A 46 -0.76 -2.96 1.58
C CYS A 46 -2.22 -3.02 2.04
N ARG A 47 -2.53 -3.83 3.06
CA ARG A 47 -3.88 -3.93 3.57
C ARG A 47 -4.36 -2.62 4.20
N GLN A 48 -3.53 -2.02 5.05
CA GLN A 48 -3.80 -0.74 5.70
C GLN A 48 -3.97 0.40 4.69
N ALA A 49 -3.15 0.44 3.64
CA ALA A 49 -3.29 1.44 2.58
C ALA A 49 -4.60 1.28 1.79
N LEU A 50 -5.06 0.05 1.55
CA LEU A 50 -6.36 -0.21 0.94
C LEU A 50 -7.51 0.22 1.86
N GLU A 51 -7.43 -0.08 3.15
CA GLU A 51 -8.44 0.31 4.13
C GLU A 51 -8.57 1.83 4.23
N ALA A 52 -7.44 2.55 4.36
CA ALA A 52 -7.40 4.01 4.31
C ALA A 52 -8.07 4.56 3.04
N THR A 53 -7.77 3.96 1.89
CA THR A 53 -8.35 4.36 0.59
C THR A 53 -9.87 4.16 0.57
N LEU A 54 -10.36 3.04 1.08
CA LEU A 54 -11.80 2.71 1.12
C LEU A 54 -12.56 3.59 2.12
N GLU A 55 -11.91 4.01 3.21
CA GLU A 55 -12.46 4.93 4.21
C GLU A 55 -12.37 6.41 3.80
N GLY A 56 -11.67 6.72 2.70
CA GLY A 56 -11.45 8.10 2.26
C GLY A 56 -10.48 8.88 3.16
N VAL A 57 -9.64 8.17 3.91
CA VAL A 57 -8.62 8.74 4.80
C VAL A 57 -7.27 8.77 4.07
N SER A 58 -6.50 9.85 4.22
CA SER A 58 -5.17 9.91 3.63
C SER A 58 -4.24 8.86 4.25
N LEU A 59 -3.28 8.35 3.47
CA LEU A 59 -2.31 7.38 3.99
C LEU A 59 -1.54 7.94 5.20
N GLN A 60 -1.20 9.24 5.18
CA GLN A 60 -0.48 9.92 6.25
C GLN A 60 -1.30 9.99 7.54
N GLU A 61 -2.61 10.22 7.45
CA GLU A 61 -3.48 10.22 8.64
C GLU A 61 -3.62 8.81 9.20
N TYR A 62 -3.90 7.84 8.33
CA TYR A 62 -4.09 6.44 8.73
C TYR A 62 -2.82 5.85 9.36
N ALA A 63 -1.64 6.23 8.84
CA ALA A 63 -0.35 5.78 9.34
C ALA A 63 -0.05 6.20 10.79
N LYS A 64 -0.69 7.26 11.33
CA LYS A 64 -0.45 7.72 12.71
C LYS A 64 -0.69 6.64 13.76
N SER A 65 -1.59 5.69 13.48
CA SER A 65 -1.89 4.54 14.35
C SER A 65 -1.48 3.19 13.74
N HIS A 66 -0.87 3.18 12.55
CA HIS A 66 -0.55 1.97 11.79
C HIS A 66 0.93 1.95 11.40
N LYS A 67 1.71 1.22 12.19
CA LYS A 67 3.18 1.26 12.12
C LYS A 67 3.73 0.74 10.79
N GLU A 68 3.14 -0.31 10.23
CA GLU A 68 3.59 -0.87 8.96
C GLU A 68 3.36 0.10 7.81
N LEU A 69 2.19 0.74 7.75
CA LEU A 69 1.93 1.79 6.76
C LEU A 69 2.85 3.00 6.94
N GLU A 70 3.08 3.44 8.17
CA GLU A 70 4.04 4.54 8.45
C GLU A 70 5.42 4.23 7.88
N VAL A 71 5.95 3.05 8.17
CA VAL A 71 7.28 2.61 7.70
C VAL A 71 7.30 2.47 6.17
N ALA A 72 6.19 2.05 5.55
CA ALA A 72 6.07 2.05 4.10
C ALA A 72 6.08 3.47 3.51
N ILE A 73 5.33 4.42 4.09
CA ILE A 73 5.34 5.82 3.66
C ILE A 73 6.75 6.39 3.74
N ASP A 74 7.46 6.17 4.83
CA ASP A 74 8.84 6.65 5.01
C ASP A 74 9.79 6.08 3.95
N LYS A 75 9.60 4.82 3.54
CA LYS A 75 10.45 4.19 2.53
C LYS A 75 10.18 4.66 1.10
N TRP A 76 8.92 4.86 0.73
CA TRP A 76 8.53 5.04 -0.68
C TRP A 76 7.98 6.42 -1.03
N LEU A 77 7.54 7.24 -0.06
CA LEU A 77 7.02 8.59 -0.30
C LEU A 77 7.96 9.71 0.16
N LYS A 78 8.75 9.50 1.21
CA LYS A 78 9.77 10.47 1.63
C LYS A 78 11.05 10.23 0.85
N LYS A 79 11.29 11.03 -0.20
CA LYS A 79 12.61 11.27 -0.76
C LYS A 79 13.26 12.46 -0.07
#